data_AF-A0A7X1ZKP6-F1
#
_entry.id   AF-A0A7X1ZKP6-F1
#
_cell.length_a   1.000
_cell.length_b   1.000
_cell.length_c   1.000
_cell.angle_alpha   90.00
_cell.angle_beta   90.00
_cell.angle_gamma   90.00
#
_symmetry.space_group_name_H-M   'P 1'
#
loop_
_entity.id
_entity.type
_entity.pdbx_description
1 polymer ?
#
loop_
_entity_poly.entity_id
_entity_poly.type
_entity_poly.pdbx_seq_one_letter_code
_entity_poly.pdbx_strand_id
1 'polypeptide(L)' 'MQKMNIYKTEAIVLKDYDLGEQDKIVVFYSRRYGKIRAIAKGAGNKE' A
#
# COMPACT_ATOMS: atom_id res chain seq x y z
N MET A 1 -11.19 20.81 9.33
CA MET A 1 -11.18 20.04 8.06
C MET A 1 -9.76 19.54 7.82
N GLN A 2 -9.44 18.29 8.17
CA GLN A 2 -8.10 17.76 7.94
C GLN A 2 -7.89 17.59 6.42
N LYS A 3 -6.87 18.25 5.89
CA LYS A 3 -6.52 18.16 4.47
C LYS A 3 -5.92 16.77 4.24
N MET A 4 -6.64 15.90 3.55
CA MET A 4 -6.16 14.56 3.23
C MET A 4 -5.04 14.72 2.21
N ASN A 5 -3.80 14.49 2.65
CA ASN A 5 -2.63 14.57 1.78
C ASN A 5 -2.56 13.31 0.89
N ILE A 6 -3.37 13.31 -0.16
CA ILE A 6 -3.39 12.26 -1.18
C ILE A 6 -2.26 12.55 -2.17
N TYR A 7 -1.35 11.58 -2.34
CA TYR A 7 -0.23 11.67 -3.26
C TYR A 7 -0.36 10.58 -4.34
N LYS A 8 -0.11 10.96 -5.60
CA LYS A 8 0.00 10.03 -6.73
C LYS A 8 1.46 9.87 -7.13
N THR A 9 1.91 8.64 -7.31
CA THR A 9 3.27 8.33 -7.76
C THR A 9 3.32 6.95 -8.40
N GLU A 10 4.29 6.73 -9.26
CA GLU A 10 4.62 5.40 -9.79
C GLU A 10 5.47 4.64 -8.76
N ALA A 11 5.20 3.36 -8.62
CA ALA A 11 5.92 2.49 -7.70
C ALA A 11 5.96 1.04 -8.20
N ILE A 12 6.96 0.31 -7.73
CA ILE A 12 7.06 -1.15 -7.89
C ILE A 12 6.78 -1.83 -6.56
N VAL A 13 5.97 -2.88 -6.57
CA VAL A 13 5.74 -3.71 -5.38
C VAL A 13 6.99 -4.57 -5.14
N LEU A 14 7.50 -4.52 -3.92
CA LEU A 14 8.65 -5.32 -3.51
C LEU A 14 8.21 -6.62 -2.83
N LYS A 15 7.15 -6.54 -2.01
CA LYS A 15 6.56 -7.67 -1.29
C LYS A 15 5.22 -7.27 -0.68
N ASP A 16 4.34 -8.24 -0.50
CA ASP A 16 3.09 -8.12 0.24
C ASP A 16 2.94 -9.23 1.29
N TYR A 17 2.03 -8.99 2.23
CA TYR A 17 1.63 -9.92 3.27
C TYR A 17 0.13 -9.75 3.52
N ASP A 18 -0.57 -10.85 3.76
CA ASP A 18 -1.96 -10.79 4.18
C ASP A 18 -2.07 -10.14 5.56
N LEU A 19 -3.00 -9.17 5.67
CA LEU A 19 -3.39 -8.52 6.91
C LEU A 19 -4.83 -8.96 7.21
N GLY A 20 -4.95 -10.17 7.76
CA GLY A 20 -6.22 -10.86 7.86
C GLY A 20 -6.78 -11.21 6.48
N GLU A 21 -8.08 -11.50 6.41
CA GLU A 21 -8.71 -11.97 5.17
C GLU A 21 -8.94 -10.86 4.14
N GLN A 22 -9.13 -9.62 4.61
CA GLN A 22 -9.65 -8.55 3.76
C GLN A 22 -8.59 -7.53 3.34
N ASP A 23 -7.49 -7.41 4.06
CA ASP A 23 -6.48 -6.37 3.83
C ASP A 23 -5.12 -6.99 3.53
N LYS A 24 -4.21 -6.18 2.94
CA LYS A 24 -2.80 -6.53 2.80
C LYS A 24 -1.89 -5.45 3.34
N ILE A 25 -0.73 -5.84 3.86
CA ILE A 25 0.41 -4.94 4.02
C ILE A 25 1.24 -5.03 2.75
N VAL A 26 1.42 -3.91 2.07
CA VAL A 26 2.23 -3.82 0.85
C VAL A 26 3.46 -2.98 1.12
N VAL A 27 4.62 -3.47 0.70
CA VAL A 27 5.86 -2.72 0.67
C VAL A 27 6.20 -2.43 -0.78
N PHE A 28 6.27 -1.15 -1.13
CA PHE A 28 6.57 -0.71 -2.49
C PHE A 28 7.67 0.36 -2.48
N TYR A 29 8.38 0.47 -3.59
CA TYR A 29 9.37 1.51 -3.80
C TYR A 29 8.88 2.46 -4.88
N SER A 30 8.82 3.75 -4.54
CA SER A 30 8.60 4.82 -5.51
C SER A 30 9.89 5.59 -5.72
N ARG A 31 10.12 6.08 -6.94
CA ARG A 31 11.31 6.90 -7.23
C ARG A 31 11.32 8.20 -6.43
N ARG A 32 10.15 8.78 -6.14
CA ARG A 32 10.01 10.09 -5.48
C ARG A 32 10.06 10.02 -3.95
N TYR A 33 9.48 8.98 -3.35
CA TYR A 33 9.32 8.88 -1.89
C TYR A 33 10.07 7.70 -1.27
N GLY A 34 10.83 6.95 -2.08
CA GLY A 34 11.59 5.80 -1.62
C GLY A 34 10.71 4.61 -1.24
N LYS A 35 11.19 3.82 -0.28
CA LYS A 35 10.52 2.62 0.22
C LYS A 35 9.40 2.99 1.19
N ILE A 36 8.20 2.56 0.88
CA ILE A 36 6.99 2.82 1.66
C ILE A 36 6.36 1.50 2.07
N ARG A 37 5.82 1.46 3.29
CA ARG A 37 4.97 0.38 3.79
C ARG A 37 3.58 0.94 4.04
N ALA A 38 2.56 0.35 3.44
CA ALA A 38 1.18 0.81 3.56
C ALA A 38 0.20 -0.36 3.72
N ILE A 39 -1.00 -0.06 4.19
CA ILE A 39 -2.13 -0.99 4.23
C ILE A 39 -2.95 -0.79 2.96
N ALA A 40 -3.05 -1.83 2.15
CA ALA A 40 -3.98 -1.91 1.03
C ALA A 40 -5.31 -2.49 1.54
N LYS A 41 -6.25 -1.58 1.86
CA LYS A 41 -7.58 -1.93 2.35
C LYS A 41 -8.37 -2.67 1.26
N GLY A 42 -8.98 -3.81 1.59
CA GLY A 42 -9.78 -4.60 0.65
C GLY A 42 -8.99 -5.39 -0.40
N ALA A 43 -7.66 -5.44 -0.28
CA ALA A 43 -6.77 -6.13 -1.22
C ALA A 43 -6.42 -7.56 -0.81
N GLY A 44 -6.98 -8.06 0.30
CA GLY A 44 -6.85 -9.45 0.70
C GLY A 44 -7.47 -10.41 -0.32
N ASN A 45 -7.05 -11.67 -0.29
CA ASN A 45 -7.67 -12.69 -1.12
C ASN A 45 -9.07 -12.97 -0.59
N LYS A 46 -10.08 -12.79 -1.45
CA LYS A 46 -11.37 -13.42 -1.24
C LYS A 46 -11.25 -14.86 -1.71
N GLU A 47 -11.34 -15.81 -0.79
CA GLU A 47 -11.91 -17.12 -1.15
C GLU A 47 -13.39 -16.94 -1.55
#